data_AF-A0A3Q2FE30-F1
#
_entry.id   AF-A0A3Q2FE30-F1
#
_cell.length_a   1.000
_cell.length_b   1.000
_cell.length_c   1.000
_cell.angle_alpha   90.00
_cell.angle_beta   90.00
_cell.angle_gamma   90.00
#
_symmetry.space_group_name_H-M   'P 1'
#
loop_
_entity.id
_entity.type
_entity.pdbx_description
1 polymer ?
#
loop_
_entity_poly.entity_id
_entity_poly.type
_entity_poly.pdbx_seq_one_letter_code
_entity_poly.pdbx_strand_id
1 'polypeptide(L)'
;MSGIPGTAVVQVTNLSSAVSSEQMRTLFGFLGDIEELRLYPPDNTTLSFSSKVCYIKYRDPSSVGVAQHLTNTVFIDRALIVVPCAEVMQPLGLSCVAHLSNTAKRSPPPPTEKRPCLISYGS
;
A
#
# COMPACT_ATOMS: atom_id res chain seq x y z
N MET A 1 -24.02 -8.21 7.14
CA MET A 1 -22.70 -7.56 7.30
C MET A 1 -21.72 -8.34 6.45
N SER A 2 -21.44 -7.86 5.24
CA SER A 2 -20.57 -8.53 4.28
C SER A 2 -19.13 -8.34 4.73
N GLY A 3 -18.67 -9.20 5.64
CA GLY A 3 -17.27 -9.26 6.02
C GLY A 3 -16.47 -9.63 4.77
N ILE A 4 -15.71 -8.67 4.26
CA ILE A 4 -14.59 -8.92 3.36
C ILE A 4 -13.81 -10.08 4.02
N PRO A 5 -13.50 -11.19 3.32
CA PRO A 5 -12.75 -12.28 3.92
C PRO A 5 -11.53 -11.67 4.62
N GLY A 6 -11.49 -11.84 5.95
CA GLY A 6 -10.70 -10.98 6.83
C GLY A 6 -9.23 -11.06 6.46
N THR A 7 -8.70 -9.99 5.87
CA THR A 7 -7.31 -9.98 5.47
C THR A 7 -6.46 -9.68 6.68
N ALA A 8 -5.49 -10.54 6.96
CA ALA A 8 -4.58 -10.35 8.07
C ALA A 8 -3.38 -9.45 7.69
N VAL A 9 -3.34 -8.88 6.48
CA VAL A 9 -2.23 -8.07 5.98
C VAL A 9 -2.63 -6.60 5.89
N VAL A 10 -1.76 -5.72 6.38
CA VAL A 10 -1.85 -4.27 6.18
C VAL A 10 -0.66 -3.74 5.41
N GLN A 11 -0.92 -2.73 4.58
CA GLN A 11 0.07 -1.91 3.92
C GLN A 11 0.14 -0.55 4.63
N VAL A 12 1.32 -0.19 5.09
CA VAL A 12 1.61 1.10 5.72
C VAL A 12 2.51 1.92 4.80
N THR A 13 2.02 3.09 4.41
CA THR A 13 2.69 4.01 3.48
C THR A 13 2.94 5.39 4.11
N ASN A 14 3.54 6.30 3.35
CA ASN A 14 3.95 7.63 3.81
C ASN A 14 4.92 7.59 5.00
N LEU A 15 5.76 6.55 5.06
CA LEU A 15 6.74 6.40 6.12
C LEU A 15 7.91 7.37 5.91
N SER A 16 8.45 7.91 6.99
CA SER A 16 9.71 8.65 6.97
C SER A 16 10.86 7.75 6.52
N SER A 17 11.85 8.32 5.84
CA SER A 17 13.06 7.58 5.44
C SER A 17 13.87 7.10 6.66
N ALA A 18 13.71 7.76 7.81
CA ALA A 18 14.35 7.40 9.08
C ALA A 18 13.69 6.22 9.80
N VAL A 19 12.48 5.79 9.39
CA VAL A 19 11.79 4.65 10.00
C VAL A 19 12.57 3.36 9.74
N SER A 20 12.78 2.53 10.76
CA SER A 20 13.34 1.18 10.64
C SER A 20 12.31 0.09 10.85
N SER A 21 12.62 -1.11 10.36
CA SER A 21 11.80 -2.32 10.55
C SER A 21 11.50 -2.64 12.03
N GLU A 22 12.48 -2.47 12.92
CA GLU A 22 12.32 -2.71 14.37
C GLU A 22 11.32 -1.73 15.01
N GLN A 23 11.36 -0.46 14.63
CA GLN A 23 10.44 0.56 15.12
C GLN A 23 9.01 0.28 14.68
N MET A 24 8.83 -0.10 13.40
CA MET A 24 7.53 -0.53 12.89
C MET A 24 7.02 -1.77 13.61
N ARG A 25 7.89 -2.77 13.82
CA ARG A 25 7.53 -3.99 14.55
C ARG A 25 7.11 -3.70 15.97
N THR A 26 7.77 -2.77 16.64
CA THR A 26 7.43 -2.34 18.01
C THR A 26 6.07 -1.65 18.03
N LEU A 27 5.86 -0.63 17.19
CA LEU A 27 4.60 0.12 17.12
C LEU A 27 3.40 -0.78 16.80
N PHE A 28 3.51 -1.57 15.73
CA PHE A 28 2.43 -2.43 15.27
C PHE A 28 2.30 -3.71 16.12
N GLY A 29 3.32 -4.08 16.88
CA GLY A 29 3.29 -5.18 17.84
C GLY A 29 2.42 -4.88 19.06
N PHE A 30 2.25 -3.60 19.43
CA PHE A 30 1.28 -3.20 20.45
C PHE A 30 -0.18 -3.38 20.00
N LEU A 31 -0.43 -3.46 18.70
CA LEU A 31 -1.77 -3.61 18.13
C LEU A 31 -2.19 -5.09 17.97
N GLY A 32 -1.22 -6.00 17.90
CA GLY A 32 -1.46 -7.43 17.75
C GLY A 32 -0.18 -8.22 17.44
N ASP A 33 -0.26 -9.55 17.50
CA ASP A 33 0.85 -10.44 17.17
C ASP A 33 1.20 -10.36 15.68
N ILE A 34 2.40 -9.85 15.39
CA ILE A 34 2.94 -9.77 14.04
C ILE A 34 3.54 -11.13 13.66
N GLU A 35 3.02 -11.74 12.61
CA GLU A 35 3.55 -12.95 11.99
C GLU A 35 4.74 -12.63 11.08
N GLU A 36 4.58 -11.61 10.21
CA GLU A 36 5.63 -11.18 9.29
C GLU A 36 5.60 -9.66 9.09
N LEU A 37 6.78 -9.04 8.99
CA LEU A 37 6.93 -7.62 8.67
C LEU A 37 8.01 -7.44 7.62
N ARG A 38 7.70 -6.69 6.56
CA ARG A 38 8.64 -6.37 5.47
C ARG A 38 8.62 -4.91 5.11
N LEU A 39 9.80 -4.30 5.10
CA LEU A 39 9.98 -2.89 4.77
C LEU A 39 10.69 -2.76 3.42
N TYR A 40 10.17 -1.90 2.54
CA TYR A 40 10.67 -1.63 1.21
C TYR A 40 10.83 -0.12 0.97
N PRO A 41 11.96 0.35 0.43
CA PRO A 41 13.21 -0.40 0.25
C PRO A 41 13.81 -0.82 1.59
N PRO A 42 14.54 -1.95 1.67
CA PRO A 42 15.11 -2.44 2.93
C PRO A 42 16.13 -1.45 3.50
N ASP A 43 16.30 -1.47 4.83
CA ASP A 43 17.02 -0.45 5.61
C ASP A 43 18.49 -0.24 5.20
N ASN A 44 19.09 -1.21 4.53
CA ASN A 44 20.46 -1.21 3.99
C ASN A 44 20.60 -0.52 2.62
N THR A 45 19.51 0.00 2.04
CA THR A 45 19.56 0.83 0.84
C THR A 45 19.95 2.27 1.19
N THR A 46 21.08 2.75 0.66
CA THR A 46 21.67 4.08 0.91
C THR A 46 20.87 5.27 0.35
N LEU A 47 19.62 5.05 -0.10
CA LEU A 47 18.77 6.08 -0.67
C LEU A 47 18.07 6.86 0.44
N SER A 48 18.81 7.83 1.02
CA SER A 48 18.38 8.75 2.09
C SER A 48 17.04 9.48 1.85
N PHE A 49 16.56 9.54 0.61
CA PHE A 49 15.37 10.31 0.23
C PHE A 49 14.18 9.48 -0.28
N SER A 50 14.26 8.14 -0.20
CA SER A 50 13.13 7.30 -0.62
C SER A 50 12.06 7.25 0.47
N SER A 51 10.80 7.46 0.08
CA SER A 51 9.66 7.08 0.92
C SER A 51 9.67 5.56 1.11
N LYS A 52 9.37 5.11 2.33
CA LYS A 52 9.33 3.68 2.68
C LYS A 52 7.89 3.17 2.69
N VAL A 53 7.73 1.86 2.47
CA VAL A 53 6.51 1.10 2.70
C VAL A 53 6.80 -0.04 3.65
N CYS A 54 5.83 -0.34 4.49
CA CYS A 54 5.86 -1.51 5.36
C CYS A 54 4.64 -2.37 5.06
N TYR A 55 4.85 -3.66 4.89
CA TYR A 55 3.79 -4.66 4.88
C TYR A 55 3.86 -5.45 6.17
N ILE A 56 2.72 -5.61 6.83
CA ILE A 56 2.63 -6.28 8.11
C ILE A 56 1.53 -7.33 8.01
N LYS A 57 1.89 -8.58 8.25
CA LYS A 57 0.97 -9.70 8.40
C LYS A 57 0.77 -9.97 9.88
N TYR A 58 -0.46 -9.83 10.34
CA TYR A 58 -0.88 -10.18 11.68
C TYR A 58 -1.28 -11.64 11.76
N ARG A 59 -1.18 -12.20 12.98
CA ARG A 59 -1.70 -13.53 13.29
C ARG A 59 -3.23 -13.55 13.29
N ASP A 60 -3.85 -12.46 13.77
CA ASP A 60 -5.30 -12.33 13.87
C ASP A 60 -5.82 -11.17 12.98
N PRO A 61 -6.83 -11.39 12.12
CA PRO A 61 -7.36 -10.36 11.23
C PRO A 61 -8.07 -9.21 11.96
N SER A 62 -8.48 -9.38 13.22
CA SER A 62 -9.06 -8.28 14.01
C SER A 62 -8.04 -7.17 14.27
N SER A 63 -6.75 -7.53 14.36
CA SER A 63 -5.63 -6.59 14.54
C SER A 63 -5.53 -5.59 13.37
N VAL A 64 -5.98 -5.98 12.17
CA VAL A 64 -6.00 -5.10 10.98
C VAL A 64 -6.97 -3.93 11.16
N GLY A 65 -8.11 -4.17 11.81
CA GLY A 65 -9.06 -3.11 12.13
C GLY A 65 -8.46 -2.09 13.09
N VAL A 66 -7.74 -2.56 14.12
CA VAL A 66 -7.05 -1.69 15.08
C VAL A 66 -5.91 -0.92 14.40
N ALA A 67 -5.12 -1.59 13.56
CA ALA A 67 -4.02 -0.96 12.82
C ALA A 67 -4.50 0.19 11.92
N GLN A 68 -5.69 0.08 11.31
CA GLN A 68 -6.26 1.16 10.50
C GLN A 68 -6.53 2.45 11.29
N HIS A 69 -6.77 2.36 12.61
CA HIS A 69 -6.97 3.54 13.45
C HIS A 69 -5.69 4.37 13.62
N LEU A 70 -4.51 3.79 13.33
CA LEU A 70 -3.27 4.55 13.28
C LEU A 70 -3.12 5.40 12.01
N THR A 71 -4.07 5.32 11.07
CA THR A 71 -4.10 6.26 9.95
C THR A 71 -4.16 7.70 10.46
N ASN A 72 -3.35 8.58 9.89
CA ASN A 72 -3.12 9.95 10.32
C ASN A 72 -2.35 10.12 11.64
N THR A 73 -1.91 9.04 12.29
CA THR A 73 -1.00 9.14 13.44
C THR A 73 0.39 9.53 12.94
N VAL A 74 0.95 10.60 13.48
CA VAL A 74 2.30 11.07 13.12
C VAL A 74 3.33 10.15 13.77
N PHE A 75 4.19 9.55 12.93
CA PHE A 75 5.33 8.76 13.36
C PHE A 75 6.61 9.37 12.78
N ILE A 76 7.54 9.73 13.67
CA ILE A 76 8.73 10.55 13.38
C ILE A 76 8.37 11.94 12.85
N ASP A 77 8.19 12.08 11.53
CA ASP A 77 7.82 13.34 10.88
C ASP A 77 6.61 13.22 9.95
N ARG A 78 6.10 12.00 9.72
CA ARG A 78 5.03 11.76 8.74
C ARG A 78 3.82 11.06 9.35
N ALA A 79 2.64 11.46 8.89
CA ALA A 79 1.38 10.80 9.22
C ALA A 79 1.28 9.45 8.49
N LEU A 80 1.05 8.38 9.23
CA LEU A 80 0.91 7.04 8.70
C LEU A 80 -0.35 6.91 7.85
N ILE A 81 -0.26 6.14 6.77
CA ILE A 81 -1.43 5.74 5.96
C ILE A 81 -1.51 4.22 5.99
N VAL A 82 -2.50 3.67 6.71
CA VAL A 82 -2.68 2.23 6.89
C VAL A 82 -3.87 1.76 6.06
N VAL A 83 -3.63 0.84 5.14
CA VAL A 83 -4.66 0.27 4.25
C VAL A 83 -4.66 -1.26 4.40
N PRO A 84 -5.81 -1.90 4.65
CA PRO A 84 -5.90 -3.36 4.62
C PRO A 84 -5.60 -3.86 3.20
N CYS A 85 -4.65 -4.78 3.09
CA CYS A 85 -4.31 -5.40 1.81
C CYS A 85 -5.26 -6.58 1.59
N ALA A 86 -6.31 -6.35 0.78
CA ALA A 86 -7.19 -7.42 0.41
C ALA A 86 -6.43 -8.44 -0.45
N GLU A 87 -6.36 -9.71 -0.02
CA GLU A 87 -5.83 -10.84 -0.79
C GLU A 87 -6.81 -11.15 -1.94
N VAL A 88 -7.03 -10.19 -2.83
CA VAL A 88 -7.75 -10.40 -4.08
C VAL A 88 -6.71 -10.75 -5.12
N MET A 89 -6.31 -12.01 -5.12
CA MET A 89 -5.42 -12.55 -6.12
C MET A 89 -6.19 -12.80 -7.45
N GLN A 90 -6.07 -11.82 -8.38
CA GLN A 90 -5.79 -11.93 -9.84
C GLN A 90 -6.91 -12.37 -10.84
N PRO A 91 -6.99 -11.79 -12.09
CA PRO A 91 -6.11 -12.16 -13.21
C PRO A 91 -5.78 -11.02 -14.21
N LEU A 92 -4.98 -10.02 -13.81
CA LEU A 92 -4.42 -9.05 -14.77
C LEU A 92 -2.92 -8.78 -14.62
N GLY A 93 -2.19 -9.58 -13.83
CA GLY A 93 -0.72 -9.52 -13.81
C GLY A 93 -0.13 -8.23 -13.23
N LEU A 94 -0.92 -7.43 -12.51
CA LEU A 94 -0.43 -6.29 -11.74
C LEU A 94 -0.29 -6.71 -10.29
N SER A 95 0.95 -7.06 -9.94
CA SER A 95 1.41 -7.27 -8.59
C SER A 95 1.02 -6.07 -7.70
N CYS A 96 0.37 -6.33 -6.55
CA CYS A 96 0.11 -5.31 -5.53
C CYS A 96 1.41 -4.62 -5.04
N VAL A 97 2.56 -5.24 -5.29
CA VAL A 97 3.89 -4.69 -5.01
C VAL A 97 4.25 -3.51 -5.94
N ALA A 98 3.56 -3.35 -7.08
CA ALA A 98 3.86 -2.30 -8.07
C ALA A 98 3.30 -0.91 -7.72
N HIS A 99 2.39 -0.79 -6.76
CA HIS A 99 1.71 0.49 -6.54
C HIS A 99 2.48 1.48 -5.66
N LEU A 100 3.55 1.06 -4.98
CA LEU A 100 4.35 2.02 -4.19
C LEU A 100 5.74 2.34 -4.74
N SER A 101 6.37 1.48 -5.54
CA SER A 101 7.60 1.87 -6.23
C SER A 101 7.36 2.84 -7.40
N ASN A 102 6.12 2.94 -7.93
CA ASN A 102 5.85 3.66 -9.17
C ASN A 102 5.33 5.10 -9.04
N THR A 103 5.37 5.72 -7.86
CA THR A 103 5.12 7.18 -7.77
C THR A 103 6.24 8.03 -8.39
N ALA A 104 7.33 7.40 -8.87
CA ALA A 104 8.40 8.10 -9.59
C ALA A 104 8.26 8.14 -11.13
N LYS A 105 7.27 7.47 -11.76
CA LYS A 105 7.05 7.54 -13.23
C LYS A 105 5.59 7.50 -13.63
N ARG A 106 4.84 8.58 -13.38
CA ARG A 106 3.57 8.85 -14.07
C ARG A 106 3.86 9.72 -15.29
N SER A 107 4.26 9.09 -16.40
CA SER A 107 4.17 9.74 -17.72
C SER A 107 2.70 10.09 -18.00
N PRO A 108 2.40 11.24 -18.64
CA PRO A 108 1.03 11.64 -18.95
C PRO A 108 0.35 10.60 -19.87
N PRO A 109 -0.97 10.39 -19.76
CA PRO A 109 -1.67 9.45 -20.64
C PRO A 109 -1.58 9.90 -22.10
N PRO A 110 -1.46 8.97 -23.06
CA PRO A 110 -1.46 9.32 -24.49
C PRO A 110 -2.82 9.91 -24.91
N PRO A 111 -2.85 10.84 -25.88
CA PRO A 111 -4.09 11.42 -26.37
C PRO A 111 -4.96 10.34 -26.99
N THR A 112 -6.21 10.26 -26.55
CA THR A 112 -7.22 9.36 -27.06
C THR A 112 -7.47 9.64 -28.55
N GLU A 113 -7.16 8.63 -29.37
CA GLU A 113 -7.48 8.57 -30.80
C GLU A 113 -9.00 8.61 -30.98
N LYS A 114 -9.53 9.79 -31.34
CA LYS A 114 -10.93 9.93 -31.74
C LYS A 114 -11.07 9.66 -33.23
N ARG A 115 -11.49 8.46 -33.65
CA ARG A 115 -12.25 8.20 -34.90
C ARG A 115 -13.06 6.90 -34.77
N PRO A 116 -14.17 6.69 -35.51
CA PRO A 116 -15.03 7.63 -36.24
C PRO A 116 -16.53 7.47 -35.86
N CYS A 117 -17.31 8.56 -35.77
CA CYS A 117 -18.77 8.44 -35.77
C CYS A 117 -19.22 8.27 -37.23
N LEU A 118 -19.49 7.02 -37.62
CA LEU A 118 -20.15 6.68 -38.87
C LEU A 118 -21.62 7.11 -38.77
N ILE A 119 -21.93 8.36 -39.12
CA ILE A 119 -23.32 8.76 -39.41
C ILE A 119 -23.60 8.45 -40.87
N SER A 120 -24.28 7.33 -41.06
CA SER A 120 -24.99 7.00 -42.29
C SER A 120 -26.03 8.09 -42.58
N TYR A 121 -25.89 8.79 -43.70
CA TYR A 121 -27.02 9.46 -44.35
C TYR A 121 -27.28 8.71 -45.65
N GLY A 122 -28.30 7.86 -45.60
CA GLY A 122 -28.94 7.28 -46.77
C GLY A 122 -30.24 8.03 -47.05
N SER A 123 -30.45 8.27 -48.34
CA SER A 123 -31.66 8.77 -49.04
C SER A 123 -32.00 10.25 -48.88
#